data_AF-Q2TWU5-F1
#
_entry.id   AF-Q2TWU5-F1
#
_cell.length_a   1.000
_cell.length_b   1.000
_cell.length_c   1.000
_cell.angle_alpha   90.00
_cell.angle_beta   90.00
_cell.angle_gamma   90.00
#
_symmetry.space_group_name_H-M   'P 1'
#
loop_
_entity.id
_entity.type
_entity.pdbx_description
1 polymer ?
#
loop_
_entity_poly.entity_id
_entity_poly.type
_entity_poly.pdbx_seq_one_letter_code
_entity_poly.pdbx_strand_id
1 'polypeptide(L)'
;MLRGSKHLVANTLVHWGTWIGCVLGVAVVAYIIASAIPNFDSLISFIGALLGTLQSFQPSGCMWLYDNWSRGREQRSHKWALGVCWNIFVVVCGTFLMVAGTYGSVVGIIDSFRTNGGSGVWSCADNSNSV
;
A
#
# COMPACT_ATOMS: atom_id res chain seq x y z
N MET A 1 -2.18 -18.50 -10.76
CA MET A 1 -2.20 -19.96 -10.48
C MET A 1 -3.17 -20.73 -11.38
N LEU A 2 -4.39 -20.26 -11.67
CA LEU A 2 -5.38 -21.03 -12.45
C LEU A 2 -5.53 -20.61 -13.94
N ARG A 3 -4.68 -19.69 -14.42
CA ARG A 3 -4.79 -19.07 -15.75
C ARG A 3 -4.60 -20.14 -16.85
N GLY A 4 -5.59 -20.28 -17.74
CA GLY A 4 -5.58 -21.28 -18.82
C GLY A 4 -6.28 -22.61 -18.48
N SER A 5 -6.84 -22.77 -17.28
CA SER A 5 -7.55 -23.99 -16.88
C SER A 5 -9.08 -23.82 -16.86
N LYS A 6 -9.83 -24.90 -17.11
CA LYS A 6 -11.30 -24.94 -16.94
C LYS A 6 -11.76 -24.65 -15.50
N HIS A 7 -10.87 -24.86 -14.53
CA HIS A 7 -11.07 -24.61 -13.10
C HIS A 7 -11.10 -23.11 -12.76
N LEU A 8 -10.74 -22.22 -13.69
CA LEU A 8 -10.81 -20.77 -13.45
C LEU A 8 -12.25 -20.25 -13.43
N VAL A 9 -13.13 -20.82 -14.27
CA VAL A 9 -14.51 -20.36 -14.47
C VAL A 9 -15.54 -21.39 -14.00
N ALA A 10 -15.20 -22.68 -13.99
CA ALA A 10 -16.10 -23.73 -13.53
C ALA A 10 -16.03 -23.94 -12.01
N ASN A 11 -17.20 -24.13 -11.39
CA ASN A 11 -17.36 -24.52 -9.99
C ASN A 11 -16.79 -25.92 -9.73
N THR A 12 -15.50 -25.99 -9.47
CA THR A 12 -14.78 -27.24 -9.23
C THR A 12 -14.12 -27.20 -7.86
N LEU A 13 -13.88 -28.37 -7.26
CA LEU A 13 -13.25 -28.46 -5.93
C LEU A 13 -11.85 -27.82 -5.91
N VAL A 14 -11.13 -27.85 -7.03
CA VAL A 14 -9.82 -27.18 -7.19
C VAL A 14 -9.95 -25.66 -7.16
N HIS A 15 -11.02 -25.10 -7.76
CA HIS A 15 -11.33 -23.67 -7.70
C HIS A 15 -11.60 -23.24 -6.26
N TRP A 16 -12.51 -23.94 -5.58
CA TRP A 16 -12.89 -23.66 -4.20
C TRP A 16 -11.73 -23.83 -3.23
N GLY A 17 -10.94 -24.90 -3.36
CA GLY A 17 -9.76 -25.12 -2.53
C GLY A 17 -8.70 -24.02 -2.70
N THR A 18 -8.46 -23.58 -3.94
CA THR A 18 -7.53 -22.47 -4.20
C THR A 18 -8.07 -21.15 -3.64
N TRP A 19 -9.37 -20.86 -3.83
CA TRP A 19 -10.00 -19.65 -3.32
C TRP A 19 -9.98 -19.61 -1.80
N ILE A 20 -10.45 -20.67 -1.12
CA ILE A 20 -10.42 -20.78 0.34
C ILE A 20 -8.97 -20.69 0.85
N GLY A 21 -8.02 -21.36 0.20
CA GLY A 21 -6.61 -21.28 0.57
C GLY A 21 -6.05 -19.86 0.50
N CYS A 22 -6.36 -19.11 -0.56
CA CYS A 22 -5.97 -17.70 -0.68
C CYS A 22 -6.64 -16.83 0.39
N VAL A 23 -7.94 -17.01 0.63
CA VAL A 23 -8.69 -16.24 1.63
C VAL A 23 -8.16 -16.53 3.04
N LEU A 24 -7.97 -17.79 3.40
CA LEU A 24 -7.38 -18.19 4.68
C LEU A 24 -5.96 -17.66 4.82
N GLY A 25 -5.15 -17.69 3.76
CA GLY A 25 -3.81 -17.11 3.78
C GLY A 25 -3.83 -15.61 4.11
N VAL A 26 -4.69 -14.85 3.45
CA VAL A 26 -4.86 -13.41 3.73
C VAL A 26 -5.41 -13.19 5.15
N ALA A 27 -6.38 -14.00 5.59
CA ALA A 27 -6.97 -13.91 6.92
C ALA A 27 -5.94 -14.17 8.04
N VAL A 28 -5.07 -15.17 7.88
CA VAL A 28 -4.00 -15.47 8.84
C VAL A 28 -3.01 -14.33 8.91
N VAL A 29 -2.57 -13.78 7.77
CA VAL A 29 -1.67 -12.63 7.74
C VAL A 29 -2.32 -11.40 8.40
N ALA A 30 -3.59 -11.13 8.11
CA ALA A 30 -4.34 -10.04 8.72
C ALA A 30 -4.46 -10.20 10.25
N TYR A 31 -4.73 -11.42 10.73
CA TYR A 31 -4.80 -11.74 12.15
C TYR A 31 -3.46 -11.51 12.87
N ILE A 32 -2.34 -11.93 12.27
CA ILE A 32 -1.00 -11.71 12.82
C ILE A 32 -0.71 -10.21 12.92
N ILE A 33 -1.03 -9.42 11.90
CA ILE A 33 -0.78 -7.98 11.90
C ILE A 33 -1.68 -7.27 12.93
N ALA A 34 -2.97 -7.63 13.01
CA ALA A 34 -3.92 -7.04 13.93
C ALA A 34 -3.57 -7.31 15.41
N SER A 35 -3.06 -8.50 15.73
CA SER A 35 -2.61 -8.85 17.08
C SER A 35 -1.24 -8.26 17.43
N ALA A 36 -0.41 -7.96 16.43
CA ALA A 36 0.93 -7.40 16.64
C ALA A 36 0.91 -5.89 16.96
N ILE A 37 -0.09 -5.15 16.48
CA ILE A 37 -0.12 -3.68 16.59
C ILE A 37 -1.15 -3.23 17.64
N PRO A 38 -0.73 -2.44 18.64
CA PRO A 38 -1.58 -2.07 19.77
C PRO A 38 -2.69 -1.05 19.42
N ASN A 39 -2.58 -0.34 18.30
CA ASN A 39 -3.58 0.65 17.85
C ASN A 39 -3.85 0.49 16.34
N PHE A 40 -5.10 0.26 15.98
CA PHE A 40 -5.54 0.06 14.59
C PHE A 40 -5.39 1.32 13.72
N ASP A 41 -5.53 2.53 14.28
CA ASP A 41 -5.42 3.79 13.52
C ASP A 41 -4.01 3.98 12.92
N SER A 42 -2.99 3.67 13.73
CA SER A 42 -1.59 3.76 13.27
C SER A 42 -1.27 2.73 12.17
N LEU A 43 -1.92 1.57 12.20
CA LEU A 43 -1.81 0.56 11.14
C LEU A 43 -2.44 1.05 9.83
N ILE A 44 -3.67 1.60 9.88
CA ILE A 44 -4.33 2.16 8.69
C ILE A 44 -3.48 3.29 8.12
N SER A 45 -3.01 4.19 8.98
CA SER A 45 -2.14 5.31 8.59
C SER A 45 -0.87 4.82 7.90
N PHE A 46 -0.21 3.79 8.45
CA PHE A 46 0.98 3.18 7.87
C PHE A 46 0.71 2.59 6.48
N ILE A 47 -0.33 1.77 6.34
CA ILE A 47 -0.70 1.14 5.08
C ILE A 47 -1.08 2.20 4.03
N GLY A 48 -1.86 3.21 4.43
CA GLY A 48 -2.27 4.31 3.56
C GLY A 48 -1.09 5.15 3.07
N ALA A 49 -0.14 5.46 3.96
CA ALA A 49 1.06 6.20 3.59
C ALA A 49 1.96 5.41 2.62
N LEU A 50 2.15 4.10 2.86
CA LEU A 50 3.00 3.23 2.03
C LEU A 50 2.38 2.91 0.68
N LEU A 51 1.15 2.36 0.68
CA LEU A 51 0.52 1.81 -0.52
C LEU A 51 -0.30 2.87 -1.26
N GLY A 52 -0.94 3.79 -0.54
CA GLY A 52 -1.82 4.79 -1.14
C GLY A 52 -1.04 5.74 -2.04
N THR A 53 0.12 6.21 -1.58
CA THR A 53 1.00 7.04 -2.40
C THR A 53 1.53 6.25 -3.58
N LEU A 54 2.19 5.11 -3.30
CA LEU A 54 2.82 4.22 -4.28
C LEU A 54 1.89 3.74 -5.38
N GLN A 55 0.59 3.56 -5.13
CA GLN A 55 -0.37 3.16 -6.15
C GLN A 55 -0.90 4.35 -6.97
N SER A 56 -1.03 5.53 -6.37
CA SER A 56 -1.74 6.67 -6.98
C SER A 56 -0.81 7.65 -7.70
N PHE A 57 0.30 8.03 -7.08
CA PHE A 57 1.15 9.12 -7.58
C PHE A 57 2.31 8.61 -8.44
N GLN A 58 3.05 7.62 -7.96
CA GLN A 58 4.25 7.10 -8.62
C GLN A 58 3.96 6.44 -9.98
N PRO A 59 2.97 5.55 -10.12
CA PRO A 59 2.72 4.86 -11.39
C PRO A 59 2.17 5.84 -12.42
N SER A 60 1.29 6.75 -12.02
CA SER A 60 0.73 7.78 -12.87
C SER A 60 1.81 8.71 -13.45
N GLY A 61 2.74 9.18 -12.61
CA GLY A 61 3.86 10.02 -13.06
C GLY A 61 4.87 9.27 -13.93
N CYS A 62 5.24 8.06 -13.54
CA CYS A 62 6.18 7.23 -14.30
C CYS A 62 5.62 6.78 -15.66
N MET A 63 4.33 6.43 -15.74
CA MET A 63 3.68 6.01 -16.97
C MET A 63 3.63 7.14 -17.99
N TRP A 64 3.26 8.36 -17.56
CA TRP A 64 3.28 9.52 -18.45
C TRP A 64 4.69 9.81 -18.96
N LEU A 65 5.70 9.73 -18.08
CA LEU A 65 7.09 9.94 -18.46
C LEU A 65 7.53 8.89 -19.49
N TYR A 66 7.17 7.61 -19.31
CA TYR A 66 7.48 6.54 -20.25
C TYR A 66 6.85 6.76 -21.64
N ASP A 67 5.53 6.98 -21.69
CA ASP A 67 4.77 7.10 -22.94
C ASP A 67 5.13 8.37 -23.73
N ASN A 68 5.45 9.47 -23.04
CA ASN A 68 5.76 10.75 -23.67
C ASN A 68 7.27 11.03 -23.82
N TRP A 69 8.14 10.07 -23.44
CA TRP A 69 9.59 10.24 -23.48
C TRP A 69 10.13 10.32 -24.92
N SER A 70 9.67 9.44 -25.80
CA SER A 70 10.16 9.38 -27.19
C SER A 70 9.70 10.59 -28.00
N ARG A 71 8.43 10.97 -27.82
CA ARG A 71 7.76 12.09 -28.50
C ARG A 71 8.41 13.45 -28.19
N GLY A 72 8.92 13.61 -26.98
CA GLY A 72 9.70 14.78 -26.58
C GLY A 72 11.12 14.85 -27.12
N ARG A 73 11.69 13.70 -27.53
CA ARG A 73 13.04 13.63 -28.08
C ARG A 73 13.07 14.16 -29.53
N GLU A 74 11.98 13.98 -30.27
CA GLU A 74 11.81 14.49 -31.64
C GLU A 74 11.33 15.95 -31.69
N GLN A 75 10.45 16.37 -30.77
CA GLN A 75 9.94 17.75 -30.72
C GLN A 75 9.87 18.28 -29.28
N ARG A 76 10.94 18.96 -28.83
CA ARG A 76 10.98 19.64 -27.53
C ARG A 76 10.14 20.91 -27.54
N SER A 77 8.84 20.77 -27.38
CA SER A 77 7.92 21.90 -27.15
C SER A 77 7.98 22.36 -25.69
N HIS A 78 7.77 23.67 -25.43
CA HIS A 78 7.62 24.20 -24.06
C HIS A 78 6.54 23.46 -23.25
N LYS A 79 5.47 23.00 -23.92
CA LYS A 79 4.41 22.18 -23.29
C LYS A 79 4.91 20.81 -22.83
N TRP A 80 5.85 20.20 -23.57
CA TRP A 80 6.47 18.93 -23.20
C TRP A 80 7.38 19.11 -21.99
N ALA A 81 8.22 20.14 -21.99
CA ALA A 81 9.09 20.44 -20.85
C ALA A 81 8.30 20.71 -19.57
N LEU A 82 7.21 21.48 -19.65
CA LEU A 82 6.32 21.73 -18.51
C LEU A 82 5.63 20.45 -18.02
N GLY A 83 5.19 19.58 -18.93
CA GLY A 83 4.63 18.27 -18.58
C GLY A 83 5.65 17.35 -17.89
N VAL A 84 6.90 17.33 -18.34
CA VAL A 84 7.98 16.55 -17.70
C VAL A 84 8.25 17.07 -16.29
N CYS A 85 8.41 18.40 -16.12
CA CYS A 85 8.62 18.99 -14.81
C CYS A 85 7.46 18.68 -13.85
N TRP A 86 6.21 18.76 -14.32
CA TRP A 86 5.04 18.44 -13.51
C TRP A 86 5.00 16.97 -13.07
N ASN A 87 5.25 16.03 -13.98
CA ASN A 87 5.24 14.60 -13.66
C ASN A 87 6.40 14.22 -12.73
N ILE A 88 7.58 14.81 -12.91
CA ILE A 88 8.70 14.63 -11.97
C ILE A 88 8.33 15.17 -10.59
N PHE A 89 7.72 16.35 -10.52
CA PHE A 89 7.24 16.93 -9.26
C PHE A 89 6.25 15.99 -8.56
N VAL A 90 5.28 15.43 -9.29
CA VAL A 90 4.32 14.46 -8.76
C VAL A 90 5.01 13.22 -8.18
N VAL A 91 6.01 12.67 -8.86
CA VAL A 91 6.77 11.49 -8.38
C VAL A 91 7.59 11.84 -7.13
N VAL A 92 8.24 13.00 -7.10
CA VAL A 92 9.03 13.45 -5.94
C VAL A 92 8.14 13.71 -4.74
N CYS A 93 7.04 14.45 -4.91
CA CYS A 93 6.06 14.70 -3.85
C CYS A 93 5.42 13.40 -3.37
N GLY A 94 5.04 12.49 -4.27
CA GLY A 94 4.52 11.18 -3.90
C GLY A 94 5.52 10.38 -3.06
N THR A 95 6.80 10.41 -3.41
CA THR A 95 7.87 9.71 -2.68
C THR A 95 8.13 10.37 -1.32
N PHE A 96 8.10 11.70 -1.25
CA PHE A 96 8.20 12.43 0.01
C PHE A 96 7.05 12.11 0.96
N LEU A 97 5.80 12.15 0.46
CA LEU A 97 4.61 11.81 1.25
C LEU A 97 4.66 10.36 1.74
N MET A 98 5.16 9.43 0.92
CA MET A 98 5.39 8.05 1.32
C MET A 98 6.34 7.98 2.51
N VAL A 99 7.56 8.54 2.38
CA VAL A 99 8.58 8.47 3.43
C VAL A 99 8.14 9.20 4.70
N ALA A 100 7.65 10.42 4.57
CA ALA A 100 7.22 11.22 5.71
C ALA A 100 6.01 10.61 6.42
N GLY A 101 5.03 10.12 5.66
CA GLY A 101 3.84 9.46 6.20
C GLY A 101 4.20 8.16 6.91
N THR A 102 4.98 7.28 6.27
CA THR A 102 5.44 6.03 6.89
C THR A 102 6.24 6.28 8.15
N TYR A 103 7.15 7.28 8.14
CA TYR A 103 7.90 7.66 9.33
C TYR A 103 6.99 8.13 10.47
N GLY A 104 6.02 9.01 10.16
CA GLY A 104 5.04 9.48 11.14
C GLY A 104 4.25 8.35 11.78
N SER A 105 3.75 7.40 10.97
CA SER A 105 3.01 6.24 11.48
C SER A 105 3.90 5.34 12.35
N VAL A 106 5.16 5.11 11.96
CA VAL A 106 6.12 4.31 12.76
C VAL A 106 6.40 4.96 14.11
N VAL A 107 6.62 6.28 14.15
CA VAL A 107 6.82 7.01 15.40
C VAL A 107 5.57 6.94 16.28
N GLY A 108 4.36 7.05 15.70
CA GLY A 108 3.11 6.90 16.44
C GLY A 108 2.95 5.50 17.07
N ILE A 109 3.38 4.45 16.37
CA ILE A 109 3.43 3.09 16.90
C ILE A 109 4.40 2.99 18.08
N ILE A 110 5.62 3.53 17.94
CA ILE A 110 6.63 3.52 19.01
C ILE A 110 6.14 4.26 20.26
N ASP A 111 5.49 5.41 20.08
CA ASP A 111 4.94 6.19 21.19
C ASP A 111 3.81 5.42 21.90
N SER A 112 2.93 4.78 21.12
CA SER A 112 1.88 3.90 21.66
C SER A 112 2.46 2.74 22.48
N PHE A 113 3.61 2.18 22.08
CA PHE A 113 4.30 1.15 22.85
C PHE A 113 4.88 1.65 24.18
N ARG A 114 5.42 2.87 24.20
CA ARG A 114 6.00 3.48 25.41
C ARG A 114 4.91 3.82 26.44
N THR A 115 3.78 4.36 25.98
CA THR A 115 2.68 4.79 26.85
C THR A 115 1.93 3.59 27.46
N ASN A 116 1.82 2.48 26.74
CA ASN A 116 1.09 1.28 27.20
C ASN A 116 1.95 0.23 27.93
N GLY A 117 3.19 0.55 28.34
CA GLY A 117 4.01 -0.34 29.16
C GLY A 117 4.52 -1.62 28.47
N GLY A 118 4.51 -1.67 27.13
CA GLY A 118 5.17 -2.71 26.33
C GLY A 118 4.44 -4.06 26.20
N SER A 119 3.31 -4.31 26.89
CA SER A 119 2.65 -5.63 26.91
C SER A 119 1.32 -5.74 26.15
N GLY A 120 1.04 -4.84 25.20
CA GLY A 120 -0.22 -4.85 24.42
C GLY A 120 -0.25 -5.82 23.23
N VAL A 121 0.90 -6.36 22.82
CA VAL A 121 0.99 -7.27 21.66
C VAL A 121 0.36 -8.61 22.04
N TRP A 122 -0.60 -9.10 21.24
CA TRP A 122 -1.39 -10.31 21.50
C TRP A 122 -2.24 -10.27 22.77
N SER A 123 -2.49 -9.09 23.32
CA SER A 123 -3.47 -8.93 24.39
C SER A 123 -4.87 -9.16 23.83
N CYS A 124 -5.75 -9.77 24.62
CA CYS A 124 -7.20 -9.82 24.32
C CYS A 124 -7.88 -8.44 24.50
N ALA A 125 -7.10 -7.39 24.77
CA ALA A 125 -7.59 -6.02 24.89
C ALA A 125 -8.03 -5.46 23.53
N ASP A 126 -9.03 -4.59 23.57
CA ASP A 126 -9.54 -3.89 22.39
C ASP A 126 -8.49 -2.89 21.85
N ASN A 127 -8.20 -2.99 20.55
CA ASN A 127 -7.25 -2.15 19.81
C ASN A 127 -7.92 -1.27 18.74
N SER A 128 -9.26 -1.22 18.73
CA SER A 128 -10.08 -0.47 17.76
C SER A 128 -9.99 1.05 17.92
N ASN A 129 -9.57 1.54 19.09
CA ASN A 129 -9.52 2.96 19.45
C ASN A 129 -10.87 3.70 19.26
N SER A 130 -11.99 2.97 19.28
CA SER A 130 -13.33 3.55 19.32
C SER A 130 -13.74 3.85 20.78
N VAL A 131 -14.14 5.09 21.03
CA VAL A 131 -14.69 5.56 22.33
C VAL A 131 -16.16 5.20 22.51
#